data_AF-A0A074S834-F1
#
_entry.id   AF-A0A074S834-F1
#
_cell.length_a   1.000
_cell.length_b   1.000
_cell.length_c   1.000
_cell.angle_alpha   90.00
_cell.angle_beta   90.00
_cell.angle_gamma   90.00
#
_symmetry.space_group_name_H-M   'P 1'
#
loop_
_entity.id
_entity.type
_entity.pdbx_description
1 polymer ?
#
loop_
_entity_poly.entity_id
_entity_poly.type
_entity_poly.pdbx_seq_one_letter_code
_entity_poly.pdbx_strand_id
1 'polypeptide(L)'
;MEYEPLKTWSWIATLSTGALSLYYVAQKYTSSPLPPGPPSYHIIGQLLSMPSNHEQFVFHNISQAVKSDIISLSFLGTTIVVLHSAEAAAELFEKKATIYSNRFAPPMIVSPAGLDLHGMMTLMNPNELWRKHRKVMHAWLSKQAVVNFNESQELQARSLLQRLLALSGKLGFSENLALHFTKCNGCPEPNGSELRGWREHKEQTFNGIYKWTKQRVADGIDDYSIIASTLQETKSWGWDEETVDDFAKHLGMVLYMGGTDTSVSALVTFMLAMVRFPNIQEKAQQEIDVVTGGDRLPTLKDRPMMPYMERLISEVLRWQPVSPLGVPHVAAKDDIYRGYRIPKGTIVAMSQDERVYPNPEVFDPDRYLDNKVPVLPGFGWGSRLCPGINLADSALFIMISSILAAFNISGSINPDGTRVIPSTEPNSNGLVYYPKPFECALCPRSELHAELIRNGL
;
A
#
# COMPACT_ATOMS: atom_id res chain seq x y z
N MET A 1 -18.19 37.83 64.17
CA MET A 1 -18.10 38.00 62.71
C MET A 1 -17.39 36.79 62.15
N GLU A 2 -18.15 35.75 61.82
CA GLU A 2 -17.60 34.55 61.17
C GLU A 2 -17.48 34.85 59.67
N TYR A 3 -16.24 34.83 59.19
CA TYR A 3 -15.92 34.96 57.78
C TYR A 3 -16.30 33.62 57.11
N GLU A 4 -17.22 33.61 56.15
CA GLU A 4 -17.59 32.39 55.39
C GLU A 4 -16.60 32.17 54.22
N PRO A 5 -15.60 31.29 54.33
CA PRO A 5 -14.65 31.01 53.24
C PRO A 5 -15.31 30.31 52.03
N LEU A 6 -16.49 29.71 52.19
CA LEU A 6 -17.14 28.94 51.13
C LEU A 6 -17.61 29.79 49.93
N LYS A 7 -18.00 31.05 50.15
CA LYS A 7 -18.45 31.95 49.07
C LYS A 7 -17.28 32.43 48.21
N THR A 8 -16.12 32.72 48.79
CA THR A 8 -14.94 33.20 48.05
C THR A 8 -14.37 32.11 47.12
N TRP A 9 -14.35 30.84 47.53
CA TRP A 9 -13.93 29.74 46.65
C TRP A 9 -14.88 29.52 45.46
N SER A 10 -16.19 29.72 45.64
CA SER A 10 -17.18 29.63 44.56
C SER A 10 -16.99 30.73 43.50
N TRP A 11 -16.72 31.97 43.92
CA TRP A 11 -16.42 33.07 43.00
C TRP A 11 -15.11 32.87 42.26
N ILE A 12 -14.07 32.38 42.94
CA ILE A 12 -12.76 32.07 42.31
C ILE A 12 -12.92 30.94 41.29
N ALA A 13 -13.67 29.88 41.60
CA ALA A 13 -13.96 28.78 40.67
C ALA A 13 -14.77 29.25 39.44
N THR A 14 -15.75 30.14 39.64
CA THR A 14 -16.57 30.68 38.55
C THR A 14 -15.80 31.67 37.67
N LEU A 15 -14.95 32.51 38.25
CA LEU A 15 -14.08 33.44 37.50
C LEU A 15 -12.97 32.72 36.75
N SER A 16 -12.38 31.67 37.34
CA SER A 16 -11.35 30.86 36.67
C SER A 16 -11.92 30.04 35.52
N THR A 17 -13.10 29.42 35.69
CA THR A 17 -13.80 28.73 34.59
C THR A 17 -14.26 29.71 33.50
N GLY A 18 -14.75 30.89 33.87
CA GLY A 18 -15.09 31.97 32.94
C GLY A 18 -13.89 32.49 32.16
N ALA A 19 -12.75 32.70 32.81
CA ALA A 19 -11.51 33.13 32.18
C ALA A 19 -10.90 32.05 31.28
N LEU A 20 -10.91 30.77 31.70
CA LEU A 20 -10.51 29.64 30.87
C LEU A 20 -11.40 29.51 29.63
N SER A 21 -12.71 29.68 29.80
CA SER A 21 -13.67 29.64 28.68
C SER A 21 -13.45 30.81 27.72
N LEU A 22 -13.27 32.03 28.23
CA LEU A 22 -12.94 33.21 27.42
C LEU A 22 -11.58 33.08 26.72
N TYR A 23 -10.58 32.51 27.38
CA TYR A 23 -9.27 32.23 26.79
C TYR A 23 -9.36 31.18 25.67
N TYR A 24 -10.09 30.08 25.88
CA TYR A 24 -10.35 29.07 24.85
C TYR A 24 -11.14 29.64 23.67
N VAL A 25 -12.15 30.48 23.95
CA VAL A 25 -12.95 31.17 22.92
C VAL A 25 -12.07 32.17 22.16
N ALA A 26 -11.27 32.98 22.84
CA ALA A 26 -10.35 33.94 22.21
C ALA A 26 -9.24 33.27 21.38
N GLN A 27 -8.69 32.13 21.83
CA GLN A 27 -7.79 31.31 21.02
C GLN A 27 -8.48 30.77 19.76
N LYS A 28 -9.75 30.36 19.88
CA LYS A 28 -10.54 29.88 18.75
C LYS A 28 -10.81 30.96 17.70
N TYR A 29 -10.89 32.23 18.10
CA TYR A 29 -11.11 33.37 17.18
C TYR A 29 -9.82 34.01 16.64
N THR A 30 -8.66 33.76 17.25
CA THR A 30 -7.36 34.30 16.79
C THR A 30 -6.54 33.29 15.96
N SER A 31 -6.88 32.00 16.00
CA SER A 31 -6.23 30.98 15.20
C SER A 31 -6.95 30.76 13.87
N SER A 32 -6.18 30.53 12.79
CA SER A 32 -6.74 30.08 11.52
C SER A 32 -7.60 28.82 11.73
N PRO A 33 -8.75 28.69 11.04
CA PRO A 33 -9.64 27.57 11.23
C PRO A 33 -9.00 26.26 10.74
N LEU A 34 -9.48 25.12 11.23
CA LEU A 34 -9.21 23.84 10.59
C LEU A 34 -9.84 23.82 9.18
N PRO A 35 -9.37 22.94 8.27
CA PRO A 35 -10.06 22.70 7.01
C PRO A 35 -11.54 22.38 7.22
N PRO A 36 -12.43 22.72 6.27
CA PRO A 36 -13.86 22.46 6.40
C PRO A 36 -14.13 20.97 6.57
N GLY A 37 -15.25 20.62 7.17
CA GLY A 37 -15.61 19.23 7.44
C GLY A 37 -17.10 19.07 7.72
N PRO A 38 -17.56 17.84 7.99
CA PRO A 38 -18.95 17.60 8.34
C PRO A 38 -19.31 18.30 9.66
N PRO A 39 -20.61 18.50 9.96
CA PRO A 39 -21.05 19.05 11.24
C PRO A 39 -20.44 18.32 12.44
N SER A 40 -20.08 19.08 13.47
CA SER A 40 -19.40 18.58 14.66
C SER A 40 -20.30 18.66 15.89
N TYR A 41 -20.31 17.62 16.72
CA TYR A 41 -21.01 17.58 18.01
C TYR A 41 -20.11 18.10 19.13
N HIS A 42 -20.70 18.77 20.13
CA HIS A 42 -19.94 19.46 21.19
C HIS A 42 -18.95 18.58 21.97
N ILE A 43 -19.28 17.31 22.23
CA ILE A 43 -18.47 16.42 23.08
C ILE A 43 -17.64 15.44 22.24
N ILE A 44 -18.29 14.77 21.28
CA ILE A 44 -17.67 13.69 20.51
C ILE A 44 -17.04 14.18 19.19
N GLY A 45 -17.14 15.46 18.88
CA GLY A 45 -16.65 16.02 17.63
C GLY A 45 -17.37 15.41 16.42
N GLN A 46 -16.61 15.00 15.42
CA GLN A 46 -17.11 14.37 14.19
C GLN A 46 -17.04 12.83 14.25
N LEU A 47 -17.04 12.23 15.44
CA LEU A 47 -16.95 10.77 15.61
C LEU A 47 -18.04 10.01 14.84
N LEU A 48 -19.28 10.51 14.83
CA LEU A 48 -20.39 9.89 14.09
C LEU A 48 -20.30 10.07 12.57
N SER A 49 -19.42 10.96 12.11
CA SER A 49 -19.12 11.14 10.69
C SER A 49 -17.94 10.30 10.23
N MET A 50 -17.25 9.60 11.14
CA MET A 50 -16.19 8.69 10.75
C MET A 50 -16.77 7.47 10.04
N PRO A 51 -16.29 7.15 8.83
CA PRO A 51 -16.73 5.96 8.12
C PRO A 51 -16.42 4.70 8.92
N SER A 52 -17.42 3.82 9.06
CA SER A 52 -17.19 2.46 9.52
C SER A 52 -16.83 1.52 8.37
N ASN A 53 -17.15 1.92 7.13
CA ASN A 53 -16.77 1.23 5.90
C ASN A 53 -16.47 2.21 4.76
N HIS A 54 -15.68 1.77 3.78
CA HIS A 54 -15.51 2.44 2.49
C HIS A 54 -14.96 3.87 2.62
N GLU A 55 -13.95 4.06 3.47
CA GLU A 55 -13.47 5.38 3.91
C GLU A 55 -13.16 6.33 2.75
N GLN A 56 -12.53 5.84 1.69
CA GLN A 56 -12.19 6.62 0.51
C GLN A 56 -13.42 7.24 -0.17
N PHE A 57 -14.53 6.51 -0.25
CA PHE A 57 -15.76 6.99 -0.85
C PHE A 57 -16.48 7.98 0.07
N VAL A 58 -16.46 7.72 1.38
CA VAL A 58 -17.07 8.63 2.37
C VAL A 58 -16.33 9.96 2.44
N PHE A 59 -14.99 9.94 2.49
CA PHE A 59 -14.21 11.18 2.47
C PHE A 59 -14.37 11.95 1.16
N HIS A 60 -14.44 11.26 0.02
CA HIS A 60 -14.77 11.90 -1.26
C HIS A 60 -16.15 12.59 -1.20
N ASN A 61 -17.19 11.89 -0.74
CA ASN A 61 -18.55 12.45 -0.64
C ASN A 61 -18.60 13.67 0.29
N ILE A 62 -17.87 13.64 1.41
CA ILE A 62 -17.75 14.79 2.32
C ILE A 62 -17.11 15.96 1.59
N SER A 63 -15.98 15.74 0.89
CA SER A 63 -15.29 16.78 0.10
C SER A 63 -16.21 17.44 -0.93
N GLN A 64 -17.01 16.65 -1.66
CA GLN A 64 -18.01 17.17 -2.60
C GLN A 64 -19.09 17.99 -1.91
N ALA A 65 -19.61 17.51 -0.77
CA ALA A 65 -20.66 18.20 -0.02
C ALA A 65 -20.18 19.56 0.53
N VAL A 66 -18.94 19.65 1.01
CA VAL A 66 -18.35 20.90 1.52
C VAL A 66 -17.66 21.73 0.44
N LYS A 67 -17.55 21.21 -0.79
CA LYS A 67 -16.89 21.84 -1.95
C LYS A 67 -15.46 22.29 -1.63
N SER A 68 -14.66 21.40 -1.04
CA SER A 68 -13.27 21.68 -0.67
C SER A 68 -12.36 20.50 -0.98
N ASP A 69 -11.20 20.81 -1.54
CA ASP A 69 -10.13 19.84 -1.84
C ASP A 69 -9.30 19.44 -0.61
N ILE A 70 -9.58 20.06 0.53
CA ILE A 70 -8.98 19.73 1.82
C ILE A 70 -10.08 19.73 2.86
N ILE A 71 -10.24 18.59 3.55
CA ILE A 71 -11.25 18.42 4.59
C ILE A 71 -10.62 18.01 5.91
N SER A 72 -11.32 18.25 7.02
CA SER A 72 -10.90 17.76 8.33
C SER A 72 -12.02 17.09 9.13
N LEU A 73 -11.62 16.08 9.89
CA LEU A 73 -12.43 15.40 10.90
C LEU A 73 -11.66 15.41 12.23
N SER A 74 -12.30 15.85 13.30
CA SER A 74 -11.73 15.96 14.63
C SER A 74 -12.65 15.31 15.64
N PHE A 75 -12.13 14.35 16.39
CA PHE A 75 -12.86 13.61 17.42
C PHE A 75 -11.88 13.07 18.47
N LEU A 76 -12.29 13.09 19.74
CA LEU A 76 -11.52 12.51 20.86
C LEU A 76 -10.03 12.93 20.89
N GLY A 77 -9.73 14.20 20.59
CA GLY A 77 -8.37 14.74 20.57
C GLY A 77 -7.53 14.35 19.33
N THR A 78 -8.08 13.54 18.42
CA THR A 78 -7.46 13.21 17.13
C THR A 78 -8.01 14.13 16.06
N THR A 79 -7.14 14.62 15.18
CA THR A 79 -7.53 15.36 13.98
C THR A 79 -6.98 14.65 12.77
N ILE A 80 -7.84 14.40 11.79
CA ILE A 80 -7.54 13.84 10.48
C ILE A 80 -7.79 14.94 9.45
N VAL A 81 -6.81 15.16 8.59
CA VAL A 81 -6.94 16.00 7.39
C VAL A 81 -6.82 15.09 6.18
N VAL A 82 -7.79 15.19 5.27
CA VAL A 82 -7.77 14.42 4.01
C VAL A 82 -7.57 15.40 2.86
N LEU A 83 -6.58 15.09 2.02
CA LEU A 83 -6.24 15.85 0.81
C LEU A 83 -6.90 15.19 -0.41
N HIS A 84 -7.73 15.93 -1.13
CA HIS A 84 -8.39 15.50 -2.37
C HIS A 84 -7.76 16.10 -3.63
N SER A 85 -6.71 16.91 -3.46
CA SER A 85 -5.93 17.50 -4.56
C SER A 85 -4.54 16.87 -4.65
N ALA A 86 -4.17 16.43 -5.85
CA ALA A 86 -2.81 15.95 -6.13
C ALA A 86 -1.75 17.04 -5.89
N GLU A 87 -2.08 18.30 -6.18
CA GLU A 87 -1.22 19.46 -5.90
C GLU A 87 -1.01 19.61 -4.39
N ALA A 88 -2.07 19.53 -3.60
CA ALA A 88 -1.97 19.65 -2.14
C ALA A 88 -1.13 18.52 -1.52
N ALA A 89 -1.30 17.29 -2.00
CA ALA A 89 -0.48 16.16 -1.59
C ALA A 89 1.01 16.39 -1.88
N ALA A 90 1.35 16.83 -3.10
CA ALA A 90 2.73 17.13 -3.48
C ALA A 90 3.32 18.28 -2.64
N GLU A 91 2.57 19.35 -2.39
CA GLU A 91 3.04 20.48 -1.58
C GLU A 91 3.33 20.08 -0.12
N LEU A 92 2.46 19.29 0.50
CA LEU A 92 2.65 18.89 1.89
C LEU A 92 3.71 17.78 2.04
N PHE A 93 3.66 16.73 1.22
CA PHE A 93 4.51 15.56 1.41
C PHE A 93 5.89 15.68 0.78
N GLU A 94 6.03 16.48 -0.27
CA GLU A 94 7.32 16.67 -0.95
C GLU A 94 7.99 17.97 -0.48
N LYS A 95 7.35 19.13 -0.72
CA LYS A 95 7.95 20.45 -0.40
C LYS A 95 8.06 20.69 1.12
N LYS A 96 7.12 20.16 1.91
CA LYS A 96 7.10 20.27 3.38
C LYS A 96 7.41 18.95 4.09
N ALA A 97 8.24 18.09 3.48
CA ALA A 97 8.59 16.78 4.03
C ALA A 97 9.12 16.82 5.48
N THR A 98 9.82 17.88 5.91
CA THR A 98 10.30 18.02 7.29
C THR A 98 9.18 18.12 8.33
N ILE A 99 7.98 18.55 7.93
CA ILE A 99 6.78 18.64 8.77
C ILE A 99 5.97 17.36 8.64
N TYR A 100 5.77 16.86 7.41
CA TYR A 100 4.80 15.81 7.15
C TYR A 100 5.39 14.41 7.01
N SER A 101 6.68 14.16 7.28
CA SER A 101 7.24 12.81 7.15
C SER A 101 7.04 11.89 8.35
N ASN A 102 6.35 12.31 9.42
CA ASN A 102 6.04 11.41 10.53
C ASN A 102 4.94 10.41 10.14
N ARG A 103 4.83 9.32 10.90
CA ARG A 103 3.90 8.21 10.62
C ARG A 103 2.91 8.05 11.76
N PHE A 104 1.68 7.70 11.40
CA PHE A 104 0.69 7.32 12.38
C PHE A 104 0.98 5.90 12.86
N ALA A 105 1.27 5.76 14.15
CA ALA A 105 1.67 4.52 14.80
C ALA A 105 0.76 4.26 16.02
N PRO A 106 -0.41 3.62 15.81
CA PRO A 106 -1.32 3.26 16.90
C PRO A 106 -0.62 2.38 17.95
N PRO A 107 -0.91 2.56 19.26
CA PRO A 107 -0.33 1.72 20.31
C PRO A 107 -0.56 0.22 20.12
N MET A 108 -1.69 -0.20 19.55
CA MET A 108 -1.96 -1.61 19.24
C MET A 108 -0.94 -2.21 18.26
N ILE A 109 -0.38 -1.40 17.37
CA ILE A 109 0.58 -1.81 16.35
C ILE A 109 2.01 -1.76 16.88
N VAL A 110 2.39 -0.67 17.56
CA VAL A 110 3.80 -0.46 17.95
C VAL A 110 4.15 -0.96 19.35
N SER A 111 3.19 -1.16 20.25
CA SER A 111 3.52 -1.58 21.61
C SER A 111 3.94 -3.06 21.68
N PRO A 112 4.85 -3.42 22.61
CA PRO A 112 5.20 -4.82 22.88
C PRO A 112 4.02 -5.69 23.32
N ALA A 113 3.00 -5.09 23.96
CA ALA A 113 1.77 -5.78 24.34
C ALA A 113 0.85 -6.11 23.15
N GLY A 114 1.04 -5.39 22.02
CA GLY A 114 0.35 -5.53 20.75
C GLY A 114 1.20 -6.27 19.71
N LEU A 115 1.30 -5.71 18.50
CA LEU A 115 2.06 -6.32 17.40
C LEU A 115 3.58 -6.11 17.50
N ASP A 116 4.05 -5.23 18.39
CA ASP A 116 5.48 -4.91 18.60
C ASP A 116 6.24 -4.47 17.35
N LEU A 117 5.61 -3.63 16.52
CA LEU A 117 6.17 -3.20 15.23
C LEU A 117 6.91 -1.87 15.28
N HIS A 118 7.35 -1.45 16.46
CA HIS A 118 7.98 -0.16 16.68
C HIS A 118 9.29 0.01 15.89
N GLY A 119 10.03 -1.08 15.65
CA GLY A 119 11.28 -1.07 14.89
C GLY A 119 11.10 -1.12 13.37
N MET A 120 9.87 -1.22 12.86
CA MET A 120 9.63 -1.17 11.42
C MET A 120 9.83 0.23 10.86
N MET A 121 10.63 0.34 9.80
CA MET A 121 10.88 1.59 9.07
C MET A 121 9.59 2.30 8.62
N THR A 122 8.55 1.55 8.27
CA THR A 122 7.26 2.07 7.81
C THR A 122 6.49 2.82 8.91
N LEU A 123 6.70 2.46 10.19
CA LEU A 123 5.95 2.99 11.34
C LEU A 123 6.78 3.97 12.18
N MET A 124 8.11 3.91 12.10
CA MET A 124 8.98 4.84 12.83
C MET A 124 8.99 6.24 12.20
N ASN A 125 9.14 7.26 13.06
CA ASN A 125 9.41 8.62 12.63
C ASN A 125 10.86 8.77 12.12
N PRO A 126 11.16 9.78 11.28
CA PRO A 126 12.51 9.96 10.75
C PRO A 126 13.52 10.18 11.89
N ASN A 127 14.47 9.26 12.01
CA ASN A 127 15.58 9.29 12.96
C ASN A 127 16.81 8.60 12.32
N GLU A 128 17.89 8.41 13.08
CA GLU A 128 19.10 7.75 12.55
C GLU A 128 18.86 6.30 12.14
N LEU A 129 18.08 5.54 12.92
CA LEU A 129 17.72 4.15 12.63
C LEU A 129 16.92 4.05 11.32
N TRP A 130 15.95 4.94 11.12
CA TRP A 130 15.18 5.05 9.88
C TRP A 130 16.08 5.32 8.67
N ARG A 131 17.03 6.26 8.80
CA ARG A 131 17.99 6.56 7.72
C ARG A 131 18.88 5.36 7.40
N LYS A 132 19.27 4.58 8.41
CA LYS A 132 20.03 3.34 8.21
C LYS A 132 19.22 2.29 7.46
N HIS A 133 17.97 2.01 7.86
CA HIS A 133 17.08 1.12 7.09
C HIS A 133 16.93 1.59 5.64
N ARG A 134 16.68 2.89 5.42
CA ARG A 134 16.57 3.46 4.06
C ARG A 134 17.84 3.27 3.25
N LYS A 135 19.02 3.51 3.86
CA LYS A 135 20.31 3.35 3.18
C LYS A 135 20.53 1.91 2.74
N VAL A 136 20.31 0.94 3.63
CA VAL A 136 20.43 -0.49 3.31
C VAL A 136 19.47 -0.87 2.19
N MET A 137 18.18 -0.56 2.32
CA MET A 137 17.20 -0.89 1.27
C MET A 137 17.54 -0.22 -0.07
N HIS A 138 17.99 1.04 -0.07
CA HIS A 138 18.32 1.74 -1.30
C HIS A 138 19.52 1.13 -2.04
N ALA A 139 20.51 0.60 -1.31
CA ALA A 139 21.66 -0.08 -1.92
C ALA A 139 21.24 -1.29 -2.76
N TRP A 140 20.14 -1.95 -2.42
CA TRP A 140 19.63 -3.14 -3.10
C TRP A 140 18.46 -2.86 -4.06
N LEU A 141 17.61 -1.88 -3.75
CA LEU A 141 16.34 -1.62 -4.45
C LEU A 141 16.37 -0.35 -5.32
N SER A 142 17.55 0.25 -5.50
CA SER A 142 17.75 1.31 -6.50
C SER A 142 17.48 0.79 -7.91
N LYS A 143 17.25 1.72 -8.85
CA LYS A 143 16.98 1.38 -10.26
C LYS A 143 18.12 0.55 -10.89
N GLN A 144 19.36 0.76 -10.45
CA GLN A 144 20.53 0.03 -10.94
C GLN A 144 20.68 -1.33 -10.26
N ALA A 145 20.55 -1.37 -8.93
CA ALA A 145 20.76 -2.61 -8.17
C ALA A 145 19.65 -3.65 -8.40
N VAL A 146 18.42 -3.20 -8.67
CA VAL A 146 17.27 -4.10 -8.84
C VAL A 146 17.44 -5.07 -10.00
N VAL A 147 18.25 -4.72 -11.01
CA VAL A 147 18.51 -5.56 -12.19
C VAL A 147 19.13 -6.91 -11.81
N ASN A 148 19.81 -6.99 -10.66
CA ASN A 148 20.38 -8.24 -10.15
C ASN A 148 19.29 -9.23 -9.69
N PHE A 149 18.04 -8.78 -9.50
CA PHE A 149 16.89 -9.65 -9.22
C PHE A 149 16.13 -10.09 -10.47
N ASN A 150 16.54 -9.68 -11.69
CA ASN A 150 15.77 -9.99 -12.90
C ASN A 150 15.61 -11.50 -13.12
N GLU A 151 16.69 -12.26 -12.99
CA GLU A 151 16.66 -13.71 -13.18
C GLU A 151 15.75 -14.40 -12.16
N SER A 152 15.82 -14.00 -10.89
CA SER A 152 14.96 -14.56 -9.84
C SER A 152 13.50 -14.17 -10.05
N GLN A 153 13.21 -12.94 -10.47
CA GLN A 153 11.85 -12.50 -10.81
C GLN A 153 11.26 -13.27 -11.99
N GLU A 154 12.04 -13.50 -13.05
CA GLU A 154 11.62 -14.33 -14.18
C GLU A 154 11.37 -15.79 -13.76
N LEU A 155 12.24 -16.37 -12.93
CA LEU A 155 12.05 -17.72 -12.39
C LEU A 155 10.78 -17.82 -11.53
N GLN A 156 10.51 -16.82 -10.70
CA GLN A 156 9.27 -16.78 -9.91
C GLN A 156 8.03 -16.61 -10.80
N ALA A 157 8.11 -15.83 -11.88
CA ALA A 157 7.02 -15.71 -12.85
C ALA A 157 6.74 -17.07 -13.52
N ARG A 158 7.77 -17.80 -13.95
CA ARG A 158 7.61 -19.15 -14.54
C ARG A 158 7.01 -20.14 -13.54
N SER A 159 7.50 -20.12 -12.31
CA SER A 159 6.95 -20.94 -11.20
C SER A 159 5.48 -20.61 -10.93
N LEU A 160 5.11 -19.32 -10.99
CA LEU A 160 3.72 -18.90 -10.88
C LEU A 160 2.88 -19.49 -12.01
N LEU A 161 3.31 -19.38 -13.28
CA LEU A 161 2.57 -19.95 -14.41
C LEU A 161 2.30 -21.45 -14.24
N GLN A 162 3.26 -22.21 -13.73
CA GLN A 162 3.07 -23.64 -13.46
C GLN A 162 2.00 -23.90 -12.41
N ARG A 163 1.98 -23.11 -11.32
CA ARG A 163 0.92 -23.18 -10.32
C ARG A 163 -0.44 -22.83 -10.91
N LEU A 164 -0.50 -21.81 -11.78
CA LEU A 164 -1.73 -21.40 -12.46
C LEU A 164 -2.22 -22.43 -13.47
N LEU A 165 -1.31 -23.12 -14.16
CA LEU A 165 -1.65 -24.19 -15.11
C LEU A 165 -2.36 -25.36 -14.41
N ALA A 166 -1.97 -25.69 -13.17
CA ALA A 166 -2.63 -26.71 -12.36
C ALA A 166 -4.09 -26.35 -11.97
N LEU A 167 -4.45 -25.07 -12.05
CA LEU A 167 -5.80 -24.55 -11.82
C LEU A 167 -6.59 -24.39 -13.13
N SER A 168 -5.95 -24.60 -14.29
CA SER A 168 -6.53 -24.21 -15.58
C SER A 168 -7.88 -24.85 -15.86
N GLY A 169 -8.77 -24.08 -16.50
CA GLY A 169 -10.11 -24.52 -16.89
C GLY A 169 -11.11 -24.71 -15.74
N LYS A 170 -10.70 -24.53 -14.48
CA LYS A 170 -11.60 -24.53 -13.33
C LYS A 170 -12.03 -23.10 -13.02
N LEU A 171 -13.33 -22.85 -13.05
CA LEU A 171 -13.88 -21.61 -12.53
C LEU A 171 -13.63 -21.58 -11.01
N GLY A 172 -12.95 -20.55 -10.53
CA GLY A 172 -12.63 -20.38 -9.12
C GLY A 172 -12.81 -18.94 -8.67
N PHE A 173 -12.89 -18.75 -7.35
CA PHE A 173 -12.89 -17.42 -6.76
C PHE A 173 -11.49 -16.81 -6.75
N SER A 174 -11.42 -15.49 -6.96
CA SER A 174 -10.20 -14.68 -6.96
C SER A 174 -9.37 -14.81 -5.68
N GLU A 175 -9.99 -15.12 -4.54
CA GLU A 175 -9.27 -15.38 -3.27
C GLU A 175 -8.34 -16.60 -3.36
N ASN A 176 -8.79 -17.68 -4.01
CA ASN A 176 -7.94 -18.86 -4.20
C ASN A 176 -6.75 -18.53 -5.09
N LEU A 177 -6.96 -17.69 -6.11
CA LEU A 177 -5.90 -17.23 -6.99
C LEU A 177 -4.87 -16.37 -6.24
N ALA A 178 -5.33 -15.49 -5.33
CA ALA A 178 -4.46 -14.65 -4.51
C ALA A 178 -3.48 -15.46 -3.67
N LEU A 179 -3.88 -16.64 -3.18
CA LEU A 179 -3.00 -17.56 -2.46
C LEU A 179 -1.84 -18.10 -3.31
N HIS A 180 -1.96 -18.14 -4.64
CA HIS A 180 -0.87 -18.56 -5.52
C HIS A 180 0.12 -17.44 -5.82
N PHE A 181 -0.30 -16.19 -5.67
CA PHE A 181 0.55 -15.00 -5.80
C PHE A 181 1.42 -14.77 -4.56
N THR A 182 0.99 -15.21 -3.38
CA THR A 182 1.77 -15.10 -2.14
C THR A 182 2.82 -16.20 -1.96
N LYS A 183 2.73 -17.30 -2.71
CA LYS A 183 3.63 -18.47 -2.56
C LYS A 183 5.00 -18.22 -3.18
N CYS A 184 6.02 -18.25 -2.33
CA CYS A 184 7.42 -18.34 -2.74
C CYS A 184 7.92 -19.79 -2.61
N ASN A 185 8.56 -20.33 -3.65
CA ASN A 185 9.10 -21.69 -3.60
C ASN A 185 10.19 -21.80 -2.54
N GLY A 186 10.06 -22.75 -1.61
CA GLY A 186 11.07 -23.04 -0.59
C GLY A 186 11.02 -22.16 0.67
N CYS A 187 10.12 -21.17 0.73
CA CYS A 187 9.88 -20.43 1.97
C CYS A 187 8.89 -21.19 2.88
N PRO A 188 9.08 -21.16 4.21
CA PRO A 188 8.10 -21.72 5.13
C PRO A 188 6.77 -20.95 5.02
N GLU A 189 5.67 -21.68 4.82
CA GLU A 189 4.33 -21.10 4.88
C GLU A 189 3.93 -20.90 6.34
N PRO A 190 3.45 -19.70 6.74
CA PRO A 190 2.87 -19.52 8.06
C PRO A 190 1.55 -20.33 8.12
N ASN A 191 1.44 -21.24 9.09
CA ASN A 191 0.21 -22.01 9.31
C ASN A 191 -0.96 -21.05 9.57
N GLY A 192 -2.04 -21.15 8.77
CA GLY A 192 -3.22 -20.31 8.93
C GLY A 192 -3.79 -20.40 10.35
N SER A 193 -4.20 -19.26 10.92
CA SER A 193 -4.67 -19.21 12.31
C SER A 193 -6.12 -18.75 12.45
N GLU A 194 -6.87 -19.49 13.26
CA GLU A 194 -8.03 -18.98 13.98
C GLU A 194 -7.63 -17.85 14.94
N LEU A 195 -8.59 -17.01 15.36
CA LEU A 195 -8.38 -15.86 16.26
C LEU A 195 -7.77 -16.21 17.64
N ARG A 196 -7.76 -17.49 18.04
CA ARG A 196 -7.02 -17.97 19.22
C ARG A 196 -5.59 -18.32 18.79
N GLY A 197 -4.61 -17.60 19.33
CA GLY A 197 -3.19 -17.83 19.04
C GLY A 197 -2.52 -16.74 18.19
N TRP A 198 -3.16 -15.58 17.98
CA TRP A 198 -2.59 -14.48 17.17
C TRP A 198 -1.16 -14.07 17.61
N ARG A 199 -0.85 -14.15 18.92
CA ARG A 199 0.51 -13.85 19.43
C ARG A 199 1.53 -14.88 18.97
N GLU A 200 1.20 -16.16 19.02
CA GLU A 200 2.09 -17.24 18.56
C GLU A 200 2.25 -17.19 17.04
N HIS A 201 1.16 -16.95 16.31
CA HIS A 201 1.20 -16.79 14.85
C HIS A 201 2.03 -15.56 14.44
N LYS A 202 1.90 -14.44 15.16
CA LYS A 202 2.75 -13.25 15.01
C LYS A 202 4.23 -13.61 15.19
N GLU A 203 4.58 -14.24 16.31
CA GLU A 203 5.97 -14.63 16.61
C GLU A 203 6.53 -15.62 15.58
N GLN A 204 5.74 -16.57 15.10
CA GLN A 204 6.14 -17.50 14.03
C GLN A 204 6.37 -16.77 12.71
N THR A 205 5.47 -15.87 12.32
CA THR A 205 5.59 -15.12 11.07
C THR A 205 6.81 -14.21 11.08
N PHE A 206 7.02 -13.46 12.18
CA PHE A 206 8.09 -12.47 12.26
C PHE A 206 9.45 -13.10 12.46
N ASN A 207 9.57 -14.09 13.36
CA ASN A 207 10.84 -14.73 13.60
C ASN A 207 11.17 -15.82 12.56
N GLY A 208 10.17 -16.39 11.90
CA GLY A 208 10.35 -17.51 10.98
C GLY A 208 11.26 -17.17 9.80
N ILE A 209 10.95 -16.08 9.10
CA ILE A 209 11.75 -15.60 7.95
C ILE A 209 13.17 -15.24 8.38
N TYR A 210 13.29 -14.56 9.51
CA TYR A 210 14.59 -14.17 10.05
C TYR A 210 15.44 -15.38 10.42
N LYS A 211 14.90 -16.30 11.23
CA LYS A 211 15.59 -17.53 11.68
C LYS A 211 15.96 -18.42 10.50
N TRP A 212 15.05 -18.58 9.54
CA TRP A 212 15.32 -19.32 8.31
C TRP A 212 16.51 -18.70 7.54
N THR A 213 16.54 -17.38 7.40
CA THR A 213 17.66 -16.70 6.72
C THR A 213 18.97 -16.83 7.50
N LYS A 214 18.94 -16.64 8.84
CA LYS A 214 20.12 -16.79 9.70
C LYS A 214 20.69 -18.22 9.63
N GLN A 215 19.83 -19.24 9.57
CA GLN A 215 20.24 -20.63 9.38
C GLN A 215 20.93 -20.84 8.02
N ARG A 216 20.35 -20.32 6.93
CA ARG A 216 20.94 -20.45 5.59
C ARG A 216 22.32 -19.80 5.48
N VAL A 217 22.50 -18.65 6.12
CA VAL A 217 23.82 -18.00 6.23
C VAL A 217 24.80 -18.88 7.01
N ALA A 218 24.35 -19.50 8.11
CA ALA A 218 25.18 -20.42 8.89
C ALA A 218 25.57 -21.68 8.10
N ASP A 219 24.67 -22.15 7.23
CA ASP A 219 24.90 -23.29 6.33
C ASP A 219 25.77 -22.92 5.12
N GLY A 220 26.20 -21.66 4.99
CA GLY A 220 27.05 -21.18 3.90
C GLY A 220 26.33 -21.00 2.57
N ILE A 221 25.00 -20.87 2.58
CA ILE A 221 24.20 -20.70 1.36
C ILE A 221 24.11 -19.21 1.01
N ASP A 222 24.59 -18.85 -0.18
CA ASP A 222 24.53 -17.48 -0.70
C ASP A 222 23.40 -17.33 -1.74
N ASP A 223 22.21 -16.95 -1.27
CA ASP A 223 21.05 -16.70 -2.13
C ASP A 223 20.94 -15.25 -2.61
N TYR A 224 22.00 -14.45 -2.52
CA TYR A 224 21.92 -13.01 -2.82
C TYR A 224 20.83 -12.30 -1.98
N SER A 225 20.78 -12.60 -0.69
CA SER A 225 19.76 -12.13 0.25
C SER A 225 20.15 -10.82 0.94
N ILE A 226 19.25 -9.83 0.89
CA ILE A 226 19.42 -8.54 1.57
C ILE A 226 19.71 -8.74 3.08
N ILE A 227 19.04 -9.70 3.72
CA ILE A 227 19.21 -9.97 5.15
C ILE A 227 20.56 -10.62 5.42
N ALA A 228 20.97 -11.58 4.59
CA ALA A 228 22.28 -12.22 4.72
C ALA A 228 23.42 -11.20 4.61
N SER A 229 23.38 -10.35 3.58
CA SER A 229 24.38 -9.30 3.40
C SER A 229 24.34 -8.25 4.49
N THR A 230 23.14 -7.91 5.01
CA THR A 230 23.00 -7.00 6.16
C THR A 230 23.70 -7.58 7.38
N LEU A 231 23.50 -8.87 7.70
CA LEU A 231 24.17 -9.54 8.83
C LEU A 231 25.70 -9.56 8.69
N GLN A 232 26.23 -9.56 7.45
CA GLN A 232 27.66 -9.46 7.21
C GLN A 232 28.17 -8.02 7.37
N GLU A 233 27.46 -7.03 6.81
CA GLU A 233 27.86 -5.62 6.85
C GLU A 233 27.84 -5.06 8.28
N THR A 234 26.83 -5.44 9.08
CA THR A 234 26.65 -4.96 10.45
C THR A 234 27.81 -5.32 11.38
N LYS A 235 28.61 -6.35 11.06
CA LYS A 235 29.85 -6.67 11.80
C LYS A 235 30.82 -5.49 11.87
N SER A 236 30.79 -4.60 10.87
CA SER A 236 31.63 -3.39 10.82
C SER A 236 31.03 -2.19 11.57
N TRP A 237 29.78 -2.27 12.04
CA TRP A 237 29.06 -1.13 12.62
C TRP A 237 29.29 -0.95 14.13
N GLY A 238 29.96 -1.91 14.78
CA GLY A 238 30.22 -1.87 16.22
C GLY A 238 28.98 -2.07 17.09
N TRP A 239 27.91 -2.64 16.53
CA TRP A 239 26.70 -3.00 17.26
C TRP A 239 26.86 -4.37 17.94
N ASP A 240 26.23 -4.54 19.09
CA ASP A 240 26.09 -5.84 19.74
C ASP A 240 25.16 -6.77 18.93
N GLU A 241 25.23 -8.07 19.21
CA GLU A 241 24.48 -9.07 18.45
C GLU A 241 22.97 -8.89 18.54
N GLU A 242 22.43 -8.47 19.70
CA GLU A 242 20.99 -8.27 19.89
C GLU A 242 20.48 -7.12 19.00
N THR A 243 21.19 -5.99 19.00
CA THR A 243 20.88 -4.85 18.12
C THR A 243 20.93 -5.22 16.64
N VAL A 244 21.91 -6.04 16.24
CA VAL A 244 22.03 -6.52 14.84
C VAL A 244 20.87 -7.43 14.48
N ASP A 245 20.53 -8.39 15.35
CA ASP A 245 19.43 -9.32 15.16
C ASP A 245 18.11 -8.56 15.00
N ASP A 246 17.84 -7.58 15.87
CA ASP A 246 16.60 -6.79 15.82
C ASP A 246 16.53 -5.89 14.59
N PHE A 247 17.63 -5.28 14.17
CA PHE A 247 17.66 -4.52 12.91
C PHE A 247 17.35 -5.41 11.71
N ALA A 248 17.97 -6.59 11.63
CA ALA A 248 17.79 -7.53 10.53
C ALA A 248 16.36 -8.11 10.51
N LYS A 249 15.78 -8.44 11.67
CA LYS A 249 14.37 -8.87 11.80
C LYS A 249 13.42 -7.81 11.25
N HIS A 250 13.53 -6.56 11.72
CA HIS A 250 12.66 -5.48 11.26
C HIS A 250 12.83 -5.17 9.77
N LEU A 251 14.06 -5.25 9.25
CA LEU A 251 14.32 -5.09 7.83
C LEU A 251 13.62 -6.18 7.00
N GLY A 252 13.76 -7.45 7.39
CA GLY A 252 13.12 -8.58 6.71
C GLY A 252 11.59 -8.47 6.75
N MET A 253 11.06 -8.04 7.88
CA MET A 253 9.63 -7.84 8.07
C MET A 253 9.07 -6.71 7.18
N VAL A 254 9.76 -5.57 7.09
CA VAL A 254 9.38 -4.46 6.21
C VAL A 254 9.40 -4.90 4.74
N LEU A 255 10.42 -5.66 4.33
CA LEU A 255 10.53 -6.19 2.97
C LEU A 255 9.39 -7.17 2.65
N TYR A 256 9.13 -8.12 3.56
CA TYR A 256 8.11 -9.15 3.37
C TYR A 256 6.68 -8.56 3.35
N MET A 257 6.29 -7.81 4.39
CA MET A 257 4.95 -7.23 4.47
C MET A 257 4.71 -6.18 3.38
N GLY A 258 5.68 -5.31 3.15
CA GLY A 258 5.56 -4.24 2.17
C GLY A 258 5.59 -4.72 0.73
N GLY A 259 6.25 -5.85 0.44
CA GLY A 259 6.43 -6.40 -0.90
C GLY A 259 5.43 -7.49 -1.30
N THR A 260 4.80 -8.17 -0.34
CA THR A 260 3.89 -9.30 -0.64
C THR A 260 2.45 -8.83 -0.85
N ASP A 261 1.81 -8.29 0.19
CA ASP A 261 0.37 -8.00 0.18
C ASP A 261 -0.02 -6.94 -0.87
N THR A 262 0.83 -5.93 -1.05
CA THR A 262 0.65 -4.86 -2.03
C THR A 262 0.74 -5.37 -3.48
N SER A 263 1.70 -6.25 -3.77
CA SER A 263 1.88 -6.85 -5.10
C SER A 263 0.74 -7.80 -5.43
N VAL A 264 0.25 -8.56 -4.45
CA VAL A 264 -0.90 -9.46 -4.62
C VAL A 264 -2.17 -8.65 -4.89
N SER A 265 -2.41 -7.57 -4.15
CA SER A 265 -3.50 -6.63 -4.41
C SER A 265 -3.47 -6.08 -5.84
N ALA A 266 -2.29 -5.68 -6.34
CA ALA A 266 -2.13 -5.22 -7.72
C ALA A 266 -2.41 -6.33 -8.75
N LEU A 267 -1.95 -7.57 -8.52
CA LEU A 267 -2.23 -8.71 -9.39
C LEU A 267 -3.72 -9.09 -9.39
N VAL A 268 -4.39 -9.07 -8.23
CA VAL A 268 -5.84 -9.32 -8.14
C VAL A 268 -6.63 -8.21 -8.84
N THR A 269 -6.19 -6.96 -8.72
CA THR A 269 -6.75 -5.83 -9.45
C THR A 269 -6.58 -5.97 -10.96
N PHE A 270 -5.42 -6.43 -11.41
CA PHE A 270 -5.18 -6.79 -12.80
C PHE A 270 -6.16 -7.88 -13.28
N MET A 271 -6.32 -8.97 -12.52
CA MET A 271 -7.27 -10.03 -12.86
C MET A 271 -8.71 -9.51 -12.97
N LEU A 272 -9.11 -8.65 -12.03
CA LEU A 272 -10.42 -7.98 -12.05
C LEU A 272 -10.59 -7.13 -13.31
N ALA A 273 -9.56 -6.37 -13.68
CA ALA A 273 -9.57 -5.54 -14.89
C ALA A 273 -9.71 -6.39 -16.15
N MET A 274 -8.96 -7.50 -16.27
CA MET A 274 -9.06 -8.38 -17.45
C MET A 274 -10.42 -9.07 -17.55
N VAL A 275 -11.03 -9.42 -16.42
CA VAL A 275 -12.40 -9.94 -16.39
C VAL A 275 -13.40 -8.85 -16.79
N ARG A 276 -13.27 -7.60 -16.34
CA ARG A 276 -14.25 -6.55 -16.68
C ARG A 276 -14.07 -6.00 -18.10
N PHE A 277 -12.84 -5.92 -18.59
CA PHE A 277 -12.45 -5.28 -19.84
C PHE A 277 -11.66 -6.25 -20.74
N PRO A 278 -12.31 -7.29 -21.30
CA PRO A 278 -11.63 -8.40 -21.96
C PRO A 278 -10.89 -8.01 -23.25
N ASN A 279 -11.28 -6.92 -23.92
CA ASN A 279 -10.58 -6.40 -25.09
C ASN A 279 -9.16 -5.89 -24.76
N ILE A 280 -8.89 -5.56 -23.49
CA ILE A 280 -7.59 -5.04 -23.06
C ILE A 280 -6.51 -6.12 -23.09
N GLN A 281 -6.81 -7.34 -22.63
CA GLN A 281 -5.85 -8.44 -22.67
C GLN A 281 -5.51 -8.83 -24.11
N GLU A 282 -6.46 -8.80 -25.05
CA GLU A 282 -6.21 -9.14 -26.45
C GLU A 282 -5.15 -8.22 -27.07
N LYS A 283 -5.24 -6.91 -26.80
CA LYS A 283 -4.26 -5.93 -27.29
C LYS A 283 -2.88 -6.12 -26.66
N ALA A 284 -2.83 -6.45 -25.37
CA ALA A 284 -1.57 -6.76 -24.69
C ALA A 284 -0.94 -8.06 -25.21
N GLN A 285 -1.74 -9.09 -25.42
CA GLN A 285 -1.32 -10.38 -25.99
C GLN A 285 -0.73 -10.20 -27.39
N GLN A 286 -1.34 -9.37 -28.24
CA GLN A 286 -0.81 -9.07 -29.57
C GLN A 286 0.58 -8.40 -29.51
N GLU A 287 0.77 -7.43 -28.62
CA GLU A 287 2.08 -6.80 -28.44
C GLU A 287 3.12 -7.82 -27.94
N ILE A 288 2.75 -8.66 -26.98
CA ILE A 288 3.61 -9.72 -26.46
C ILE A 288 4.00 -10.68 -27.59
N ASP A 289 3.04 -11.16 -28.37
CA ASP A 289 3.28 -12.12 -29.46
C ASP A 289 4.21 -11.55 -30.53
N VAL A 290 4.10 -10.26 -30.85
CA VAL A 290 5.01 -9.58 -31.79
C VAL A 290 6.46 -9.59 -31.29
N VAL A 291 6.66 -9.38 -29.99
CA VAL A 291 8.01 -9.29 -29.39
C VAL A 291 8.61 -10.66 -29.11
N THR A 292 7.78 -11.62 -28.71
CA THR A 292 8.25 -12.97 -28.36
C THR A 292 8.24 -13.92 -29.56
N GLY A 293 7.48 -13.64 -30.61
CA GLY A 293 7.19 -14.59 -31.68
C GLY A 293 6.09 -15.60 -31.35
N GLY A 294 5.52 -15.54 -30.13
CA GLY A 294 4.53 -16.49 -29.65
C GLY A 294 5.08 -17.87 -29.26
N ASP A 295 6.40 -18.07 -29.33
CA ASP A 295 7.08 -19.35 -29.08
C ASP A 295 7.98 -19.34 -27.82
N ARG A 296 8.01 -18.22 -27.08
CA ARG A 296 8.71 -18.09 -25.79
C ARG A 296 7.97 -17.18 -24.83
N LEU A 297 8.27 -17.32 -23.55
CA LEU A 297 7.80 -16.39 -22.53
C LEU A 297 8.57 -15.06 -22.58
N PRO A 298 7.93 -13.93 -22.22
CA PRO A 298 8.61 -12.64 -22.11
C PRO A 298 9.66 -12.65 -21.00
N THR A 299 10.67 -11.79 -21.16
CA THR A 299 11.74 -11.54 -20.19
C THR A 299 11.79 -10.05 -19.85
N LEU A 300 12.51 -9.69 -18.79
CA LEU A 300 12.65 -8.27 -18.43
C LEU A 300 13.45 -7.46 -19.47
N LYS A 301 14.20 -8.13 -20.35
CA LYS A 301 14.89 -7.50 -21.48
C LYS A 301 13.95 -7.06 -22.60
N ASP A 302 12.76 -7.66 -22.67
CA ASP A 302 11.78 -7.35 -23.71
C ASP A 302 10.99 -6.06 -23.42
N ARG A 303 10.99 -5.60 -22.17
CA ARG A 303 10.20 -4.47 -21.67
C ARG A 303 10.27 -3.20 -22.54
N PRO A 304 11.44 -2.74 -23.03
CA PRO A 304 11.52 -1.55 -23.87
C PRO A 304 10.74 -1.66 -25.21
N MET A 305 10.41 -2.88 -25.65
CA MET A 305 9.67 -3.16 -26.87
C MET A 305 8.15 -3.33 -26.62
N MET A 306 7.69 -3.19 -25.38
CA MET A 306 6.28 -3.40 -24.98
C MET A 306 5.64 -2.14 -24.36
N PRO A 307 5.50 -1.04 -25.11
CA PRO A 307 4.96 0.22 -24.59
C PRO A 307 3.47 0.16 -24.21
N TYR A 308 2.66 -0.75 -24.75
CA TYR A 308 1.30 -0.95 -24.28
C TYR A 308 1.28 -1.65 -22.91
N MET A 309 2.17 -2.62 -22.67
CA MET A 309 2.33 -3.24 -21.35
C MET A 309 2.72 -2.22 -20.27
N GLU A 310 3.61 -1.28 -20.55
CA GLU A 310 3.97 -0.19 -19.62
C GLU A 310 2.74 0.63 -19.19
N ARG A 311 1.89 0.96 -20.17
CA ARG A 311 0.65 1.70 -19.93
C ARG A 311 -0.40 0.86 -19.21
N LEU A 312 -0.47 -0.43 -19.50
CA LEU A 312 -1.36 -1.37 -18.82
C LEU A 312 -1.02 -1.47 -17.33
N ILE A 313 0.26 -1.61 -16.98
CA ILE A 313 0.71 -1.68 -15.59
C ILE A 313 0.44 -0.36 -14.87
N SER A 314 0.71 0.77 -15.53
CA SER A 314 0.37 2.10 -15.01
C SER A 314 -1.12 2.22 -14.71
N GLU A 315 -1.98 1.70 -15.60
CA GLU A 315 -3.43 1.70 -15.41
C GLU A 315 -3.90 0.74 -14.31
N VAL A 316 -3.27 -0.43 -14.15
CA VAL A 316 -3.52 -1.33 -13.00
C VAL A 316 -3.29 -0.60 -11.68
N LEU A 317 -2.18 0.12 -11.56
CA LEU A 317 -1.84 0.85 -10.34
C LEU A 317 -2.72 2.09 -10.12
N ARG A 318 -3.30 2.65 -11.20
CA ARG A 318 -4.17 3.84 -11.15
C ARG A 318 -5.63 3.50 -10.85
N TRP A 319 -6.20 2.49 -11.50
CA TRP A 319 -7.65 2.27 -11.54
C TRP A 319 -8.24 1.87 -10.19
N GLN A 320 -7.63 0.90 -9.51
CA GLN A 320 -7.92 0.58 -8.11
C GLN A 320 -6.60 0.59 -7.34
N PRO A 321 -6.16 1.77 -6.85
CA PRO A 321 -4.87 1.91 -6.19
C PRO A 321 -4.76 1.00 -4.97
N VAL A 322 -3.59 0.37 -4.82
CA VAL A 322 -3.28 -0.56 -3.72
C VAL A 322 -3.58 0.06 -2.36
N SER A 323 -3.28 1.36 -2.16
CA SER A 323 -3.65 2.10 -0.95
C SER A 323 -4.46 3.34 -1.33
N PRO A 324 -5.80 3.26 -1.37
CA PRO A 324 -6.67 4.34 -1.86
C PRO A 324 -6.52 5.66 -1.08
N LEU A 325 -6.14 5.58 0.20
CA LEU A 325 -5.91 6.75 1.06
C LEU A 325 -4.41 7.10 1.27
N GLY A 326 -3.53 6.38 0.58
CA GLY A 326 -2.10 6.36 0.89
C GLY A 326 -1.80 5.81 2.29
N VAL A 327 -0.52 5.81 2.68
CA VAL A 327 -0.12 5.49 4.05
C VAL A 327 -0.15 6.79 4.87
N PRO A 328 -0.99 6.91 5.92
CA PRO A 328 -1.18 8.17 6.62
C PRO A 328 0.12 8.76 7.20
N HIS A 329 0.28 10.05 6.98
CA HIS A 329 1.35 10.88 7.53
C HIS A 329 0.89 11.54 8.83
N VAL A 330 1.82 12.07 9.62
CA VAL A 330 1.52 12.88 10.81
C VAL A 330 2.28 14.21 10.73
N ALA A 331 1.62 15.32 11.07
CA ALA A 331 2.28 16.61 11.18
C ALA A 331 3.19 16.67 12.42
N ALA A 332 4.49 16.88 12.22
CA ALA A 332 5.49 16.94 13.29
C ALA A 332 5.41 18.23 14.14
N LYS A 333 4.85 19.29 13.57
CA LYS A 333 4.61 20.60 14.21
C LYS A 333 3.37 21.27 13.60
N ASP A 334 2.87 22.31 14.27
CA ASP A 334 1.81 23.17 13.73
C ASP A 334 2.26 23.82 12.41
N ASP A 335 1.34 23.90 11.45
CA ASP A 335 1.53 24.55 10.15
C ASP A 335 0.27 25.33 9.75
N ILE A 336 0.43 26.30 8.84
CA ILE A 336 -0.66 26.96 8.14
C ILE A 336 -0.54 26.64 6.65
N TYR A 337 -1.59 26.07 6.08
CA TYR A 337 -1.64 25.69 4.67
C TYR A 337 -2.95 26.16 4.04
N ARG A 338 -2.84 26.94 2.95
CA ARG A 338 -3.98 27.54 2.24
C ARG A 338 -4.98 28.26 3.16
N GLY A 339 -4.46 28.93 4.20
CA GLY A 339 -5.27 29.66 5.20
C GLY A 339 -5.86 28.79 6.31
N TYR A 340 -5.67 27.47 6.27
CA TYR A 340 -6.11 26.55 7.32
C TYR A 340 -4.98 26.20 8.28
N ARG A 341 -5.30 26.06 9.56
CA ARG A 341 -4.38 25.51 10.56
C ARG A 341 -4.35 24.00 10.46
N ILE A 342 -3.15 23.43 10.50
CA ILE A 342 -2.90 22.00 10.63
C ILE A 342 -2.07 21.81 11.93
N PRO A 343 -2.72 21.47 13.05
CA PRO A 343 -2.01 21.29 14.33
C PRO A 343 -1.00 20.14 14.29
N LYS A 344 0.02 20.21 15.13
CA LYS A 344 0.92 19.09 15.43
C LYS A 344 0.11 17.84 15.83
N GLY A 345 0.54 16.69 15.34
CA GLY A 345 -0.12 15.41 15.61
C GLY A 345 -1.30 15.11 14.69
N THR A 346 -1.69 16.05 13.81
CA THR A 346 -2.73 15.80 12.80
C THR A 346 -2.30 14.67 11.87
N ILE A 347 -3.17 13.68 11.71
CA ILE A 347 -3.04 12.61 10.73
C ILE A 347 -3.41 13.19 9.37
N VAL A 348 -2.56 13.00 8.36
CA VAL A 348 -2.80 13.49 7.01
C VAL A 348 -2.88 12.31 6.06
N ALA A 349 -4.05 12.11 5.46
CA ALA A 349 -4.30 11.12 4.42
C ALA A 349 -4.53 11.83 3.07
N MET A 350 -4.45 11.08 1.98
CA MET A 350 -4.87 11.56 0.67
C MET A 350 -6.11 10.80 0.20
N SER A 351 -6.73 11.25 -0.86
CA SER A 351 -7.73 10.50 -1.61
C SER A 351 -7.48 10.70 -3.10
N GLN A 352 -8.31 10.09 -3.93
CA GLN A 352 -8.17 10.20 -5.38
C GLN A 352 -8.69 11.55 -5.89
N ASP A 353 -7.87 12.23 -6.70
CA ASP A 353 -8.26 13.45 -7.42
C ASP A 353 -8.79 13.06 -8.81
N GLU A 354 -10.10 12.99 -8.94
CA GLU A 354 -10.78 12.61 -10.19
C GLU A 354 -10.55 13.60 -11.33
N ARG A 355 -10.10 14.83 -11.04
CA ARG A 355 -9.83 15.86 -12.06
C ARG A 355 -8.54 15.60 -12.84
N VAL A 356 -7.68 14.71 -12.33
CA VAL A 356 -6.39 14.38 -12.94
C VAL A 356 -6.55 13.40 -14.10
N TYR A 357 -7.55 12.52 -14.04
CA TYR A 357 -7.73 11.43 -15.00
C TYR A 357 -9.10 11.51 -15.68
N PRO A 358 -9.18 11.61 -17.02
CA PRO A 358 -10.46 11.58 -17.73
C PRO A 358 -11.18 10.23 -17.54
N ASN A 359 -12.47 10.22 -17.16
CA ASN A 359 -13.24 9.00 -16.89
C ASN A 359 -12.46 8.03 -15.96
N PRO A 360 -12.17 8.43 -14.71
CA PRO A 360 -11.28 7.70 -13.81
C PRO A 360 -11.77 6.28 -13.49
N GLU A 361 -13.06 6.01 -13.61
CA GLU A 361 -13.73 4.73 -13.38
C GLU A 361 -13.53 3.70 -14.51
N VAL A 362 -13.16 4.15 -15.71
CA VAL A 362 -12.89 3.28 -16.86
C VAL A 362 -11.43 2.82 -16.81
N PHE A 363 -11.20 1.51 -16.95
CA PHE A 363 -9.87 0.94 -17.13
C PHE A 363 -9.46 1.11 -18.60
N ASP A 364 -8.55 2.04 -18.87
CA ASP A 364 -8.09 2.36 -20.21
C ASP A 364 -6.58 2.67 -20.21
N PRO A 365 -5.71 1.70 -20.59
CA PRO A 365 -4.29 1.96 -20.76
C PRO A 365 -3.96 3.02 -21.82
N ASP A 366 -4.81 3.20 -22.84
CA ASP A 366 -4.54 4.16 -23.91
C ASP A 366 -4.66 5.62 -23.46
N ARG A 367 -5.21 5.91 -22.28
CA ARG A 367 -5.18 7.25 -21.68
C ARG A 367 -3.77 7.83 -21.60
N TYR A 368 -2.77 6.98 -21.43
CA TYR A 368 -1.36 7.36 -21.33
C TYR A 368 -0.71 7.63 -22.70
N LEU A 369 -1.46 7.56 -23.82
CA LEU A 369 -1.01 8.14 -25.09
C LEU A 369 -0.95 9.67 -25.03
N ASP A 370 -1.80 10.28 -24.20
CA ASP A 370 -1.67 11.70 -23.89
C ASP A 370 -0.59 11.88 -22.81
N ASN A 371 0.57 12.42 -23.23
CA ASN A 371 1.69 12.72 -22.34
C ASN A 371 1.36 13.73 -21.22
N LYS A 372 0.18 14.37 -21.25
CA LYS A 372 -0.32 15.21 -20.16
C LYS A 372 -0.92 14.41 -19.01
N VAL A 373 -1.30 13.15 -19.23
CA VAL A 373 -1.83 12.28 -18.19
C VAL A 373 -0.67 11.80 -17.33
N PRO A 374 -0.58 12.21 -16.05
CA PRO A 374 0.53 11.82 -15.20
C PRO A 374 0.42 10.36 -14.76
N VAL A 375 1.56 9.72 -14.48
CA VAL A 375 1.55 8.43 -13.78
C VAL A 375 1.11 8.66 -12.34
N LEU A 376 0.25 7.78 -11.81
CA LEU A 376 -0.19 7.88 -10.42
C LEU A 376 1.04 7.79 -9.48
N PRO A 377 1.22 8.73 -8.55
CA PRO A 377 2.21 8.61 -7.46
C PRO A 377 1.79 7.56 -6.41
N GLY A 378 1.40 6.36 -6.85
CA GLY A 378 0.89 5.27 -6.00
C GLY A 378 1.92 4.70 -5.03
N PHE A 379 3.19 5.04 -5.22
CA PHE A 379 4.30 4.66 -4.34
C PHE A 379 4.64 5.72 -3.28
N GLY A 380 3.87 6.80 -3.19
CA GLY A 380 4.07 7.87 -2.20
C GLY A 380 4.96 9.01 -2.68
N TRP A 381 5.38 9.88 -1.75
CA TRP A 381 6.09 11.13 -2.03
C TRP A 381 7.30 11.34 -1.13
N GLY A 382 8.23 12.16 -1.61
CA GLY A 382 9.31 12.75 -0.82
C GLY A 382 10.15 11.70 -0.07
N SER A 383 10.51 12.01 1.17
CA SER A 383 11.36 11.13 2.00
C SER A 383 10.75 9.75 2.27
N ARG A 384 9.42 9.62 2.12
CA ARG A 384 8.65 8.41 2.38
C ARG A 384 8.28 7.63 1.11
N LEU A 385 8.81 8.03 -0.05
CA LEU A 385 8.65 7.29 -1.31
C LEU A 385 9.03 5.82 -1.09
N CYS A 386 8.19 4.90 -1.59
CA CYS A 386 8.34 3.46 -1.41
C CYS A 386 9.76 3.01 -1.78
N PRO A 387 10.47 2.32 -0.87
CA PRO A 387 11.81 1.80 -1.17
C PRO A 387 11.78 0.71 -2.26
N GLY A 388 10.67 -0.01 -2.37
CA GLY A 388 10.51 -1.15 -3.28
C GLY A 388 9.96 -0.80 -4.65
N ILE A 389 9.84 0.49 -5.02
CA ILE A 389 9.20 0.92 -6.28
C ILE A 389 9.76 0.19 -7.51
N ASN A 390 11.08 0.13 -7.66
CA ASN A 390 11.70 -0.48 -8.84
C ASN A 390 11.53 -2.01 -8.86
N LEU A 391 11.56 -2.65 -7.68
CA LEU A 391 11.37 -4.09 -7.55
C LEU A 391 9.93 -4.50 -7.85
N ALA A 392 8.96 -3.75 -7.32
CA ALA A 392 7.55 -3.97 -7.57
C ALA A 392 7.21 -3.72 -9.04
N ASP A 393 7.73 -2.65 -9.63
CA ASP A 393 7.53 -2.31 -11.04
C ASP A 393 8.05 -3.41 -11.99
N SER A 394 9.28 -3.91 -11.78
CA SER A 394 9.81 -5.01 -12.59
C SER A 394 9.08 -6.33 -12.34
N ALA A 395 8.71 -6.62 -11.09
CA ALA A 395 7.96 -7.82 -10.73
C ALA A 395 6.55 -7.82 -11.37
N LEU A 396 5.82 -6.71 -11.29
CA LEU A 396 4.50 -6.57 -11.91
C LEU A 396 4.59 -6.71 -13.41
N PHE A 397 5.59 -6.09 -14.05
CA PHE A 397 5.82 -6.26 -15.47
C PHE A 397 5.95 -7.74 -15.85
N ILE A 398 6.93 -8.44 -15.26
CA ILE A 398 7.23 -9.81 -15.69
C ILE A 398 6.11 -10.79 -15.33
N MET A 399 5.44 -10.61 -14.18
CA MET A 399 4.32 -11.46 -13.79
C MET A 399 3.11 -11.26 -14.70
N ILE A 400 2.69 -10.00 -14.93
CA ILE A 400 1.51 -9.70 -15.74
C ILE A 400 1.76 -10.07 -17.21
N SER A 401 2.92 -9.72 -17.77
CA SER A 401 3.26 -10.09 -19.15
C SER A 401 3.31 -11.59 -19.34
N SER A 402 3.88 -12.34 -18.38
CA SER A 402 3.94 -13.81 -18.44
C SER A 402 2.56 -14.45 -18.33
N ILE A 403 1.68 -13.93 -17.48
CA ILE A 403 0.29 -14.41 -17.37
C ILE A 403 -0.44 -14.18 -18.69
N LEU A 404 -0.36 -12.97 -19.26
CA LEU A 404 -1.02 -12.63 -20.52
C LEU A 404 -0.44 -13.41 -21.70
N ALA A 405 0.87 -13.65 -21.73
CA ALA A 405 1.52 -14.48 -22.74
C ALA A 405 0.95 -15.90 -22.77
N ALA A 406 0.62 -16.46 -21.60
CA ALA A 406 0.29 -17.86 -21.44
C ALA A 406 -1.22 -18.16 -21.39
N PHE A 407 -2.04 -17.26 -20.82
CA PHE A 407 -3.43 -17.52 -20.47
C PHE A 407 -4.40 -16.49 -21.06
N ASN A 408 -5.60 -16.97 -21.37
CA ASN A 408 -6.81 -16.17 -21.49
C ASN A 408 -7.50 -16.09 -20.13
N ILE A 409 -7.88 -14.88 -19.73
CA ILE A 409 -8.60 -14.61 -18.48
C ILE A 409 -10.08 -14.38 -18.81
N SER A 410 -10.97 -15.10 -18.14
CA SER A 410 -12.42 -14.97 -18.36
C SER A 410 -13.18 -14.90 -17.04
N GLY A 411 -14.36 -14.28 -17.08
CA GLY A 411 -15.31 -14.27 -15.97
C GLY A 411 -16.51 -15.14 -16.26
N SER A 412 -17.39 -15.27 -15.27
CA SER A 412 -18.61 -16.07 -15.38
C SER A 412 -19.62 -15.50 -16.36
N ILE A 413 -20.41 -16.41 -16.93
CA ILE A 413 -21.50 -16.12 -17.84
C ILE A 413 -22.79 -16.63 -17.19
N ASN A 414 -23.81 -15.78 -17.15
CA ASN A 414 -25.14 -16.14 -16.67
C ASN A 414 -25.80 -17.17 -17.59
N PRO A 415 -26.81 -17.93 -17.12
CA PRO A 415 -27.55 -18.88 -17.96
C PRO A 415 -28.20 -18.27 -19.22
N ASP A 416 -28.46 -16.96 -19.20
CA ASP A 416 -29.00 -16.19 -20.34
C ASP A 416 -27.93 -15.75 -21.37
N GLY A 417 -26.67 -16.12 -21.15
CA GLY A 417 -25.54 -15.76 -22.01
C GLY A 417 -24.91 -14.39 -21.73
N THR A 418 -25.42 -13.64 -20.75
CA THR A 418 -24.84 -12.34 -20.37
C THR A 418 -23.61 -12.51 -19.47
N ARG A 419 -22.65 -11.59 -19.56
CA ARG A 419 -21.44 -11.63 -18.73
C ARG A 419 -21.73 -11.13 -17.32
N VAL A 420 -21.26 -11.85 -16.31
CA VAL A 420 -21.25 -11.36 -14.93
C VAL A 420 -20.14 -10.32 -14.81
N ILE A 421 -20.50 -9.11 -14.37
CA ILE A 421 -19.54 -8.02 -14.16
C ILE A 421 -19.22 -7.95 -12.65
N PRO A 422 -18.00 -8.33 -12.22
CA PRO A 422 -17.68 -8.35 -10.79
C PRO A 422 -17.60 -6.97 -10.15
N SER A 423 -18.02 -6.81 -8.90
CA SER A 423 -17.95 -5.52 -8.18
C SER A 423 -16.52 -5.00 -8.00
N THR A 424 -16.35 -3.68 -7.99
CA THR A 424 -15.11 -2.98 -7.59
C THR A 424 -15.15 -2.50 -6.14
N GLU A 425 -16.19 -2.87 -5.40
CA GLU A 425 -16.26 -2.55 -3.97
C GLU A 425 -15.17 -3.32 -3.22
N PRO A 426 -14.50 -2.67 -2.24
CA PRO A 426 -13.51 -3.37 -1.44
C PRO A 426 -14.19 -4.40 -0.52
N ASN A 427 -13.47 -5.48 -0.20
CA ASN A 427 -13.94 -6.53 0.69
C ASN A 427 -13.87 -6.14 2.18
N SER A 428 -13.05 -5.14 2.53
CA SER A 428 -12.75 -4.72 3.90
C SER A 428 -12.21 -3.28 3.94
N ASN A 429 -12.13 -2.69 5.14
CA ASN A 429 -11.49 -1.38 5.35
C ASN A 429 -10.03 -1.56 5.71
N GLY A 430 -9.28 -2.15 4.79
CA GLY A 430 -7.84 -2.30 4.91
C GLY A 430 -7.10 -1.05 4.45
N LEU A 431 -5.85 -0.93 4.90
CA LEU A 431 -4.87 -0.03 4.26
C LEU A 431 -4.61 -0.45 2.80
N VAL A 432 -4.72 -1.75 2.53
CA VAL A 432 -4.56 -2.36 1.22
C VAL A 432 -5.93 -2.68 0.64
N TYR A 433 -6.17 -2.26 -0.60
CA TYR A 433 -7.39 -2.53 -1.34
C TYR A 433 -7.41 -3.98 -1.81
N TYR A 434 -8.52 -4.66 -1.54
CA TYR A 434 -8.87 -5.93 -2.18
C TYR A 434 -10.33 -5.84 -2.63
N PRO A 435 -10.65 -6.21 -3.88
CA PRO A 435 -12.04 -6.26 -4.30
C PRO A 435 -12.78 -7.38 -3.56
N LYS A 436 -14.11 -7.30 -3.51
CA LYS A 436 -14.95 -8.44 -3.14
C LYS A 436 -14.60 -9.67 -4.00
N PRO A 437 -14.71 -10.90 -3.45
CA PRO A 437 -14.41 -12.12 -4.21
C PRO A 437 -15.21 -12.18 -5.50
N PHE A 438 -14.55 -12.60 -6.58
CA PHE A 438 -15.18 -12.71 -7.88
C PHE A 438 -14.74 -13.98 -8.59
N GLU A 439 -15.60 -14.51 -9.44
CA GLU A 439 -15.31 -15.70 -10.23
C GLU A 439 -14.46 -15.34 -11.46
N CYS A 440 -13.40 -16.11 -11.66
CA CYS A 440 -12.56 -16.02 -12.85
C CYS A 440 -11.98 -17.39 -13.22
N ALA A 441 -11.67 -17.55 -14.50
CA ALA A 441 -11.00 -18.72 -15.03
C ALA A 441 -9.77 -18.32 -15.85
N LEU A 442 -8.71 -19.10 -15.68
CA LEU A 442 -7.48 -19.04 -16.46
C LEU A 442 -7.43 -20.25 -17.38
N CYS A 443 -7.36 -20.03 -18.68
CA CYS A 443 -7.23 -21.10 -19.67
C CYS A 443 -5.98 -20.84 -20.51
N PRO A 444 -5.08 -21.81 -20.71
CA PRO A 444 -3.97 -21.66 -21.65
C PRO A 444 -4.48 -21.18 -23.00
N ARG A 445 -3.77 -20.25 -23.63
CA ARG A 445 -4.18 -19.68 -24.92
C ARG A 445 -4.20 -20.74 -26.03
N SER A 446 -3.31 -21.71 -25.95
CA SER A 446 -3.28 -22.92 -26.79
C SER A 446 -2.45 -24.02 -26.10
N GLU A 447 -2.42 -25.22 -26.67
CA GLU A 447 -1.56 -26.31 -26.16
C GLU A 447 -0.08 -25.93 -26.23
N LEU A 448 0.36 -25.20 -27.26
CA LEU A 448 1.73 -24.67 -27.34
C LEU A 448 2.08 -23.84 -26.09
N HIS A 449 1.18 -22.95 -25.67
CA HIS A 449 1.41 -22.14 -24.47
C HIS A 449 1.42 -22.99 -23.19
N ALA A 450 0.59 -24.03 -23.11
CA ALA A 450 0.65 -24.98 -22.00
C ALA A 450 1.98 -25.74 -21.96
N GLU A 451 2.51 -26.15 -23.11
CA GLU A 451 3.83 -26.78 -23.24
C GLU A 451 4.97 -25.84 -22.87
N LEU A 452 4.91 -24.56 -23.27
CA LEU A 452 5.90 -23.54 -22.87
C LEU A 452 6.01 -23.41 -21.34
N ILE A 453 4.89 -23.52 -20.62
CA ILE A 453 4.88 -23.49 -19.16
C ILE A 453 5.46 -24.77 -18.55
N ARG A 454 5.12 -25.94 -19.12
CA ARG A 454 5.61 -27.23 -18.63
C ARG A 454 7.12 -27.40 -18.85
N ASN A 455 7.63 -26.91 -19.97
CA ASN A 455 9.02 -27.08 -20.40
C ASN A 455 9.94 -25.92 -19.97
N GLY A 456 9.39 -24.82 -19.44
CA GLY A 456 10.11 -23.58 -19.17
C GLY A 456 10.89 -23.50 -17.86
N LEU A 457 11.37 -24.61 -17.28
CA LEU A 457 12.28 -24.58 -16.12
C LEU A 457 13.72 -24.89 -16.50
#